data_AF-A0A9P7UN74-F1
#
_entry.id   AF-A0A9P7UN74-F1
#
_cell.length_a   1.000
_cell.length_b   1.000
_cell.length_c   1.000
_cell.angle_alpha   90.00
_cell.angle_beta   90.00
_cell.angle_gamma   90.00
#
_symmetry.space_group_name_H-M   'P 1'
#
loop_
_entity.id
_entity.type
_entity.pdbx_description
1 polymer ?
#
loop_
_entity_poly.entity_id
_entity_poly.type
_entity_poly.pdbx_seq_one_letter_code
_entity_poly.pdbx_strand_id
1 'polypeptide(L)'
;MATAISLQIPEGLPLVGASLLSTIILLTYQASKVGRARKAANVQYPQMYAEKAEESASLEARKFNCAQRAHQNTLESLPIVYLSTVLTAIKYPKLAAGLLAGWSVSRFIFTRGYATGDPQKRANGARFSFIFQFGLYGASFAVVGSGLRTYLGV
;
A
#
# COMPACT_ATOMS: atom_id res chain seq x y z
N MET A 1 -24.93 41.55 3.73
CA MET A 1 -24.10 40.95 2.66
C MET A 1 -23.69 39.57 3.13
N ALA A 2 -24.11 38.50 2.44
CA ALA A 2 -23.67 37.15 2.76
C ALA A 2 -22.26 36.94 2.17
N THR A 3 -21.27 36.75 3.04
CA THR A 3 -19.91 36.43 2.62
C THR A 3 -19.94 35.02 2.03
N ALA A 4 -19.80 34.90 0.72
CA ALA A 4 -19.65 33.61 0.08
C ALA A 4 -18.29 33.01 0.53
N ILE A 5 -18.34 31.96 1.33
CA ILE A 5 -17.16 31.16 1.67
C ILE A 5 -16.83 30.35 0.41
N SER A 6 -15.81 30.75 -0.34
CA SER A 6 -15.30 29.96 -1.45
C SER A 6 -14.43 28.83 -0.91
N LEU A 7 -14.86 27.59 -1.14
CA LEU A 7 -14.04 26.42 -0.85
C LEU A 7 -12.89 26.36 -1.87
N GLN A 8 -11.72 26.88 -1.50
CA GLN A 8 -10.53 26.74 -2.34
C GLN A 8 -9.99 25.32 -2.23
N ILE A 9 -10.08 24.56 -3.33
CA ILE A 9 -9.49 23.23 -3.40
C ILE A 9 -7.97 23.37 -3.33
N PRO A 10 -7.27 22.71 -2.37
CA PRO A 10 -5.83 22.79 -2.26
C PRO A 10 -5.13 22.37 -3.55
N GLU A 11 -4.13 23.14 -3.96
CA GLU A 11 -3.33 22.84 -5.13
C GLU A 11 -2.67 21.46 -4.98
N GLY A 12 -2.98 20.53 -5.89
CA GLY A 12 -2.47 19.15 -5.86
C GLY A 12 -3.39 18.12 -5.18
N LEU A 13 -4.55 18.52 -4.64
CA LEU A 13 -5.55 17.57 -4.12
C LEU A 13 -5.93 16.49 -5.16
N PRO A 14 -6.14 16.80 -6.46
CA PRO A 14 -6.46 15.76 -7.44
C PRO A 14 -5.35 14.70 -7.58
N LEU A 15 -4.07 15.09 -7.46
CA LEU A 15 -2.94 14.16 -7.56
C LEU A 15 -2.84 13.25 -6.34
N VAL A 16 -3.00 13.84 -5.14
CA VAL A 16 -3.01 13.08 -3.88
C VAL A 16 -4.24 12.17 -3.82
N GLY A 17 -5.40 12.67 -4.24
CA GLY A 17 -6.62 11.87 -4.37
C GLY A 17 -6.43 10.70 -5.34
N ALA A 18 -5.85 10.94 -6.52
CA ALA A 18 -5.55 9.88 -7.47
C ALA A 18 -4.57 8.83 -6.92
N SER A 19 -3.52 9.24 -6.19
CA SER A 19 -2.58 8.30 -5.59
C SER A 19 -3.23 7.48 -4.46
N LEU A 20 -4.12 8.08 -3.66
CA LEU A 20 -4.93 7.36 -2.67
C LEU A 20 -5.92 6.40 -3.33
N LEU A 21 -6.60 6.78 -4.41
CA LEU A 21 -7.49 5.87 -5.14
C LEU A 21 -6.74 4.70 -5.79
N SER A 22 -5.46 4.88 -6.14
CA SER A 22 -4.63 3.80 -6.70
C SER A 22 -4.51 2.58 -5.78
N THR A 23 -4.59 2.76 -4.46
CA THR A 23 -4.50 1.65 -3.50
C THR A 23 -5.81 0.86 -3.43
N ILE A 24 -6.96 1.46 -3.76
CA ILE A 24 -8.23 0.74 -3.90
C ILE A 24 -8.12 -0.26 -5.04
N ILE A 25 -7.55 0.17 -6.17
CA ILE A 25 -7.30 -0.70 -7.33
C ILE A 25 -6.34 -1.83 -6.93
N LEU A 26 -5.26 -1.52 -6.22
CA LEU A 26 -4.32 -2.51 -5.70
C LEU A 26 -4.99 -3.54 -4.78
N LEU A 27 -5.75 -3.09 -3.78
CA LEU A 27 -6.41 -3.98 -2.83
C LEU A 27 -7.45 -4.87 -3.51
N THR A 28 -8.23 -4.32 -4.44
CA THR A 28 -9.22 -5.07 -5.22
C THR A 28 -8.54 -6.15 -6.08
N TYR A 29 -7.41 -5.80 -6.72
CA TYR A 29 -6.60 -6.75 -7.46
C TYR A 29 -6.07 -7.87 -6.55
N GLN A 30 -5.52 -7.53 -5.39
CA GLN A 30 -4.99 -8.51 -4.44
C GLN A 30 -6.09 -9.43 -3.88
N ALA A 31 -7.23 -8.88 -3.46
CA ALA A 31 -8.38 -9.65 -3.00
C ALA A 31 -8.88 -10.63 -4.07
N SER A 32 -8.94 -10.18 -5.33
CA SER A 32 -9.29 -11.04 -6.47
C SER A 32 -8.29 -12.18 -6.66
N LYS A 33 -6.99 -11.92 -6.50
CA LYS A 33 -5.94 -12.96 -6.58
C LYS A 33 -6.06 -13.97 -5.44
N VAL A 34 -6.34 -13.52 -4.22
CA VAL A 34 -6.62 -14.39 -3.07
C VAL A 34 -7.83 -15.28 -3.34
N GLY A 35 -8.96 -14.72 -3.77
CA GLY A 35 -10.18 -15.48 -4.02
C GLY A 35 -9.99 -16.56 -5.09
N ARG A 36 -9.30 -16.22 -6.19
CA ARG A 36 -8.97 -17.18 -7.25
C ARG A 36 -8.05 -18.30 -6.76
N ALA A 37 -7.00 -17.95 -6.01
CA ALA A 37 -6.05 -18.93 -5.48
C ALA A 37 -6.70 -19.83 -4.43
N ARG A 38 -7.57 -19.28 -3.56
CA ARG A 38 -8.36 -20.05 -2.59
C ARG A 38 -9.19 -21.13 -3.28
N LYS A 39 -9.93 -20.74 -4.32
CA LYS A 39 -10.75 -21.67 -5.10
C LYS A 39 -9.91 -22.80 -5.71
N ALA A 40 -8.74 -22.47 -6.25
CA ALA A 40 -7.82 -23.46 -6.83
C ALA A 40 -7.20 -24.39 -5.77
N ALA A 41 -6.96 -23.89 -4.56
CA ALA A 41 -6.44 -24.66 -3.44
C ALA A 41 -7.50 -25.49 -2.69
N ASN A 42 -8.78 -25.30 -3.00
CA ASN A 42 -9.92 -25.91 -2.30
C ASN A 42 -9.96 -25.64 -0.78
N VAL A 43 -9.42 -24.50 -0.33
CA VAL A 43 -9.43 -24.12 1.09
C VAL A 43 -10.77 -23.48 1.46
N GLN A 44 -11.53 -24.17 2.30
CA GLN A 44 -12.87 -23.75 2.71
C GLN A 44 -12.84 -22.52 3.64
N TYR A 45 -13.92 -21.75 3.65
CA TYR A 45 -14.12 -20.72 4.68
C TYR A 45 -14.55 -21.40 5.99
N PRO A 46 -14.18 -20.85 7.17
CA PRO A 46 -13.48 -19.58 7.42
C PRO A 46 -11.95 -19.70 7.48
N GLN A 47 -11.37 -20.82 7.06
CA GLN A 47 -9.92 -21.06 7.15
C GLN A 47 -9.13 -19.97 6.41
N MET A 48 -8.19 -19.33 7.11
CA MET A 48 -7.49 -18.16 6.60
C MET A 48 -6.33 -18.52 5.66
N TYR A 49 -5.60 -19.59 5.99
CA TYR A 49 -4.43 -20.10 5.28
C TYR A 49 -4.56 -21.61 5.12
N ALA A 50 -4.03 -22.16 4.03
CA ALA A 50 -3.79 -23.59 3.94
C ALA A 50 -2.81 -24.01 5.03
N GLU A 51 -3.06 -25.14 5.68
CA GLU A 51 -2.16 -25.69 6.68
C GLU A 51 -0.84 -26.14 6.06
N LYS A 52 0.18 -26.34 6.90
CA LYS A 52 1.51 -26.74 6.46
C LYS A 52 1.50 -28.04 5.64
N ALA A 53 0.65 -29.00 6.03
CA ALA A 53 0.47 -30.25 5.30
C ALA A 53 -0.11 -30.00 3.91
N GLU A 54 -1.18 -29.21 3.81
CA GLU A 54 -1.84 -28.84 2.55
C GLU A 54 -0.90 -28.05 1.61
N GLU A 55 -0.16 -27.08 2.15
CA GLU A 55 0.83 -26.29 1.42
C GLU A 55 1.97 -27.16 0.87
N SER A 56 2.44 -28.14 1.64
CA SER A 56 3.50 -29.06 1.21
C SER A 56 3.03 -30.05 0.15
N ALA A 57 1.75 -30.44 0.19
CA ALA A 57 1.15 -31.39 -0.72
C ALA A 57 0.64 -30.75 -2.03
N SER A 58 0.34 -29.44 -2.03
CA SER A 58 -0.27 -28.75 -3.16
C SER A 58 0.39 -27.41 -3.47
N LEU A 59 0.86 -27.28 -4.71
CA LEU A 59 1.36 -26.00 -5.23
C LEU A 59 0.28 -24.90 -5.19
N GLU A 60 -0.99 -25.27 -5.41
CA GLU A 60 -2.09 -24.30 -5.38
C GLU A 60 -2.35 -23.79 -3.95
N ALA A 61 -2.25 -24.66 -2.94
CA ALA A 61 -2.30 -24.26 -1.54
C ALA A 61 -1.16 -23.30 -1.18
N ARG A 62 0.06 -23.56 -1.67
CA ARG A 62 1.19 -22.63 -1.52
C ARG A 62 0.97 -21.29 -2.21
N LYS A 63 0.45 -21.29 -3.44
CA LYS A 63 0.09 -20.06 -4.17
C LYS A 63 -0.99 -19.26 -3.41
N PHE A 64 -1.97 -19.94 -2.84
CA PHE A 64 -2.99 -19.33 -1.99
C PHE A 64 -2.37 -18.66 -0.77
N ASN A 65 -1.53 -19.36 0.00
CA ASN A 65 -0.83 -18.79 1.16
C ASN A 65 0.02 -17.57 0.77
N CYS A 66 0.75 -17.66 -0.35
CA CYS A 66 1.55 -16.55 -0.85
C CYS A 66 0.70 -15.34 -1.27
N ALA A 67 -0.41 -15.55 -1.98
CA ALA A 67 -1.33 -14.49 -2.37
C ALA A 67 -1.99 -13.82 -1.16
N GLN A 68 -2.41 -14.63 -0.18
CA GLN A 68 -3.01 -14.18 1.07
C GLN A 68 -2.02 -13.34 1.88
N ARG A 69 -0.77 -13.81 2.03
CA ARG A 69 0.27 -13.05 2.73
C ARG A 69 0.60 -11.74 2.00
N ALA A 70 0.62 -11.73 0.68
CA ALA A 70 0.87 -10.52 -0.09
C ALA A 70 -0.21 -9.45 0.12
N HIS A 71 -1.48 -9.87 0.19
CA HIS A 71 -2.59 -8.98 0.48
C HIS A 71 -2.54 -8.44 1.91
N GLN A 72 -2.38 -9.32 2.91
CA GLN A 72 -2.28 -8.93 4.31
C GLN A 72 -1.11 -7.97 4.58
N ASN A 73 0.05 -8.23 3.97
CA ASN A 73 1.19 -7.34 4.12
C ASN A 73 0.92 -5.93 3.57
N THR A 74 0.07 -5.79 2.54
CA THR A 74 -0.34 -4.47 2.04
C THR A 74 -1.27 -3.81 3.05
N LEU A 75 -2.25 -4.54 3.58
CA LEU A 75 -3.17 -4.05 4.61
C LEU A 75 -2.44 -3.58 5.87
N GLU A 76 -1.42 -4.30 6.33
CA GLU A 76 -0.55 -3.91 7.45
C GLU A 76 0.21 -2.60 7.18
N SER A 77 0.58 -2.36 5.92
CA SER A 77 1.38 -1.18 5.54
C SER A 77 0.53 0.06 5.27
N LEU A 78 -0.73 -0.11 4.85
CA LEU A 78 -1.61 0.95 4.40
C LEU A 78 -1.80 2.09 5.41
N PRO A 79 -2.10 1.82 6.71
CA PRO A 79 -2.26 2.89 7.69
C PRO A 79 -1.03 3.78 7.78
N ILE A 80 0.17 3.18 7.71
CA ILE A 80 1.43 3.90 7.86
C ILE A 80 1.70 4.75 6.61
N VAL A 81 1.57 4.19 5.41
CA VAL A 81 1.81 4.96 4.17
C VAL A 81 0.75 6.05 3.96
N TYR A 82 -0.50 5.82 4.37
CA TYR A 82 -1.54 6.86 4.31
C TYR A 82 -1.23 8.02 5.23
N LEU A 83 -0.89 7.75 6.50
CA LEU A 83 -0.51 8.78 7.46
C LEU A 83 0.65 9.63 6.92
N SER A 84 1.73 8.97 6.47
CA SER A 84 2.88 9.67 5.91
C SER A 84 2.54 10.44 4.64
N THR A 85 1.65 9.92 3.79
CA THR A 85 1.21 10.61 2.56
C THR A 85 0.44 11.88 2.91
N VAL A 86 -0.56 11.79 3.80
CA VAL A 86 -1.38 12.94 4.19
C VAL A 86 -0.52 14.02 4.84
N LEU A 87 0.36 13.66 5.78
CA LEU A 87 1.28 14.61 6.41
C LEU A 87 2.22 15.27 5.39
N THR A 88 2.78 14.48 4.47
CA THR A 88 3.65 15.02 3.42
C THR A 88 2.88 15.96 2.48
N ALA A 89 1.63 15.62 2.15
CA ALA A 89 0.80 16.36 1.20
C ALA A 89 0.43 17.77 1.67
N ILE A 90 0.44 18.03 2.98
CA ILE A 90 0.19 19.36 3.56
C ILE A 90 1.15 20.41 2.97
N LYS A 91 2.42 20.02 2.74
CA LYS A 91 3.46 20.92 2.24
C LYS A 91 3.95 20.55 0.83
N TYR A 92 3.96 19.26 0.50
CA TYR A 92 4.54 18.74 -0.73
C TYR A 92 3.58 17.75 -1.44
N PRO A 93 2.42 18.22 -1.95
CA PRO A 93 1.38 17.35 -2.51
C PRO A 93 1.84 16.54 -3.73
N LYS A 94 2.64 17.13 -4.62
CA LYS A 94 3.19 16.43 -5.80
C LYS A 94 4.16 15.30 -5.39
N LEU A 95 5.00 15.54 -4.38
CA LEU A 95 5.93 14.55 -3.85
C LEU A 95 5.17 13.40 -3.16
N ALA A 96 4.21 13.74 -2.29
CA ALA A 96 3.37 12.75 -1.62
C ALA A 96 2.65 11.84 -2.63
N ALA A 97 2.04 12.44 -3.66
CA ALA A 97 1.35 11.71 -4.71
C ALA A 97 2.29 10.77 -5.48
N GLY A 98 3.46 11.27 -5.90
CA GLY A 98 4.46 10.47 -6.62
C GLY A 98 5.00 9.30 -5.82
N LEU A 99 5.33 9.51 -4.54
CA LEU A 99 5.84 8.45 -3.68
C LEU A 99 4.77 7.38 -3.39
N LEU A 100 3.52 7.76 -3.10
CA LEU A 100 2.45 6.80 -2.88
C LEU A 100 2.12 6.01 -4.16
N ALA A 101 2.10 6.68 -5.33
CA ALA A 101 1.89 6.01 -6.61
C ALA A 101 3.02 5.00 -6.90
N GLY A 102 4.28 5.41 -6.71
CA GLY A 102 5.43 4.51 -6.85
C GLY A 102 5.38 3.32 -5.90
N TRP A 103 4.99 3.56 -4.64
CA TRP A 103 4.75 2.50 -3.68
C TRP A 103 3.64 1.55 -4.16
N SER A 104 2.49 2.06 -4.60
CA SER A 104 1.37 1.25 -5.11
C SER A 104 1.79 0.35 -6.29
N VAL A 105 2.49 0.91 -7.29
CA VAL A 105 3.04 0.14 -8.42
C VAL A 105 4.01 -0.95 -7.96
N SER A 106 4.89 -0.65 -7.00
CA SER A 106 5.82 -1.66 -6.46
C SER A 106 5.07 -2.81 -5.76
N ARG A 107 3.93 -2.53 -5.11
CA ARG A 107 3.08 -3.56 -4.49
C ARG A 107 2.38 -4.45 -5.51
N PHE A 108 2.06 -3.94 -6.70
CA PHE A 108 1.61 -4.80 -7.81
C PHE A 108 2.69 -5.80 -8.21
N ILE A 109 3.93 -5.34 -8.39
CA ILE A 109 5.08 -6.19 -8.74
C ILE A 109 5.33 -7.22 -7.63
N PHE A 110 5.34 -6.77 -6.37
CA PHE A 110 5.48 -7.62 -5.18
C PHE A 110 4.43 -8.74 -5.18
N THR A 111 3.16 -8.41 -5.36
CA THR A 111 2.05 -9.38 -5.36
C THR A 111 2.17 -10.34 -6.53
N ARG A 112 2.49 -9.85 -7.74
CA ARG A 112 2.65 -10.70 -8.93
C ARG A 112 3.75 -11.74 -8.73
N GLY A 113 4.89 -11.33 -8.17
CA GLY A 113 5.99 -12.23 -7.84
C GLY A 113 5.61 -13.23 -6.76
N TYR A 114 5.03 -12.76 -5.65
CA TYR A 114 4.68 -13.64 -4.53
C TYR A 114 3.62 -14.68 -4.94
N ALA A 115 2.60 -14.27 -5.72
CA ALA A 115 1.50 -15.12 -6.15
C ALA A 115 1.90 -16.27 -7.11
N THR A 116 3.18 -16.40 -7.49
CA THR A 116 3.66 -17.60 -8.19
C THR A 116 3.83 -18.80 -7.26
N GLY A 117 3.71 -18.61 -5.94
CA GLY A 117 3.98 -19.64 -4.93
C GLY A 117 5.47 -19.77 -4.58
N ASP A 118 6.30 -18.81 -5.01
CA ASP A 118 7.71 -18.72 -4.63
C ASP A 118 7.91 -17.42 -3.83
N PRO A 119 8.11 -17.51 -2.51
CA PRO A 119 8.29 -16.34 -1.65
C PRO A 119 9.48 -15.45 -2.03
N GLN A 120 10.49 -15.96 -2.75
CA GLN A 120 11.66 -15.17 -3.12
C GLN A 120 11.37 -14.20 -4.26
N LYS A 121 10.42 -14.52 -5.15
CA LYS A 121 10.07 -13.68 -6.32
C LYS A 121 9.41 -12.35 -5.95
N ARG A 122 9.05 -12.15 -4.69
CA ARG A 122 8.56 -10.86 -4.16
C ARG A 122 9.67 -9.82 -3.98
N ALA A 123 10.94 -10.22 -3.97
CA ALA A 123 12.06 -9.42 -3.50
C ALA A 123 12.20 -8.07 -4.23
N ASN A 124 12.11 -8.06 -5.57
CA ASN A 124 12.23 -6.83 -6.34
C ASN A 124 11.12 -5.83 -6.00
N GLY A 125 9.87 -6.30 -5.96
CA GLY A 125 8.73 -5.46 -5.54
C GLY A 125 8.91 -4.92 -4.12
N ALA A 126 9.40 -5.75 -3.19
CA ALA A 126 9.65 -5.34 -1.81
C ALA A 126 10.71 -4.24 -1.70
N ARG A 127 11.83 -4.39 -2.41
CA ARG A 127 12.91 -3.39 -2.44
C ARG A 127 12.40 -2.04 -2.92
N PHE A 128 11.65 -2.02 -4.02
CA PHE A 128 11.05 -0.78 -4.52
C PHE A 128 10.02 -0.21 -3.55
N SER A 129 9.17 -1.06 -2.93
CA SER A 129 8.23 -0.61 -1.90
C SER A 129 8.94 0.12 -0.76
N PHE A 130 10.05 -0.43 -0.26
CA PHE A 130 10.80 0.19 0.81
C PHE A 130 11.37 1.55 0.43
N ILE A 131 11.90 1.72 -0.79
CA ILE A 131 12.44 3.01 -1.25
C ILE A 131 11.35 4.10 -1.17
N PHE A 132 10.18 3.84 -1.75
CA PHE A 132 9.08 4.81 -1.74
C PHE A 132 8.50 5.04 -0.34
N GLN A 133 8.41 3.98 0.46
CA GLN A 133 7.89 4.03 1.82
C GLN A 133 8.80 4.83 2.75
N PHE A 134 10.11 4.59 2.73
CA PHE A 134 11.06 5.38 3.51
C PHE A 134 11.16 6.82 3.01
N GLY A 135 10.99 7.06 1.71
CA GLY A 135 10.82 8.41 1.16
C GLY A 135 9.63 9.15 1.78
N LEU A 136 8.47 8.48 1.87
CA LEU A 136 7.28 9.04 2.53
C LEU A 136 7.54 9.32 4.01
N TYR A 137 8.23 8.41 4.71
CA TYR A 137 8.54 8.59 6.13
C TYR A 137 9.40 9.83 6.32
N GLY A 138 10.54 9.90 5.62
CA GLY A 138 11.45 11.04 5.69
C GLY A 138 10.76 12.36 5.38
N ALA A 139 9.94 12.41 4.33
CA ALA A 139 9.19 13.60 3.98
C ALA A 139 8.17 13.99 5.07
N SER A 140 7.44 13.03 5.63
CA SER A 140 6.47 13.29 6.70
C SER A 140 7.13 13.80 7.99
N PHE A 141 8.26 13.20 8.41
CA PHE A 141 9.03 13.66 9.56
C PHE A 141 9.62 15.05 9.32
N ALA A 142 10.10 15.35 8.10
CA ALA A 142 10.60 16.67 7.77
C ALA A 142 9.50 17.74 7.83
N VAL A 143 8.29 17.45 7.31
CA VAL A 143 7.14 18.37 7.39
C VAL A 143 6.78 18.64 8.84
N VAL A 144 6.50 17.60 9.63
CA VAL A 144 6.11 17.74 11.04
C VAL A 144 7.22 18.40 11.86
N GLY A 145 8.47 17.97 11.68
CA GLY A 145 9.62 18.54 12.38
C GLY A 145 9.82 20.03 12.09
N SER A 146 9.64 20.45 10.83
CA SER A 146 9.68 21.88 10.48
C SER A 146 8.54 22.66 11.13
N GLY A 147 7.33 22.10 11.16
CA GLY A 147 6.17 22.72 11.81
C GLY A 147 6.35 22.85 13.32
N LEU A 148 6.91 21.82 13.98
CA LEU A 148 7.20 21.85 15.41
C LEU A 148 8.24 22.92 15.76
N ARG A 149 9.31 23.05 14.96
CA ARG A 149 10.32 24.11 15.15
C ARG A 149 9.69 25.50 15.08
N THR A 150 8.88 25.75 14.05
CA THR A 150 8.12 27.01 13.92
C THR A 150 7.17 27.24 15.10
N TYR A 151 6.45 26.20 15.54
CA TYR A 151 5.52 26.30 16.67
C TYR A 151 6.21 26.58 18.01
N LEU A 152 7.40 26.00 18.21
CA LEU A 152 8.18 26.15 19.44
C LEU A 152 9.11 27.37 19.42
N GLY A 153 9.26 28.05 18.27
CA GLY A 153 10.13 29.21 18.12
C GLY A 153 11.63 28.89 18.17
N VAL A 154 12.02 27.68 17.76
CA VAL A 154 13.42 27.18 17.75
C VAL A 154 13.92 26.82 16.36
#